data_AF-A0A1F6R346-F1
#
_entry.id   AF-A0A1F6R346-F1
#
_cell.length_a   1.000
_cell.length_b   1.000
_cell.length_c   1.000
_cell.angle_alpha   90.00
_cell.angle_beta   90.00
_cell.angle_gamma   90.00
#
_symmetry.space_group_name_H-M   'P 1'
#
loop_
_entity.id
_entity.type
_entity.pdbx_description
1 polymer ?
#
loop_
_entity_poly.entity_id
_entity_poly.type
_entity_poly.pdbx_seq_one_letter_code
_entity_poly.pdbx_strand_id
1 'polypeptide(L)' 'MLKSNPQYGIHIPRKMIPKEYVAKYDANNLWKVNLSGHWRMIYTLKGSKVDIIAFVLDLVDHNKYSKLFGYKKK' A
#
# COMPACT_ATOMS: atom_id res chain seq x y z
N MET A 1 9.18 4.94 -12.74
CA MET A 1 7.96 4.12 -12.80
C MET A 1 6.75 4.79 -12.16
N LEU A 2 6.74 5.08 -10.85
CA LEU A 2 5.57 5.73 -10.19
C LEU A 2 5.23 7.13 -10.71
N LYS A 3 6.22 7.87 -11.23
CA LYS A 3 6.04 9.21 -11.82
C LYS A 3 5.26 9.20 -13.14
N SER A 4 5.33 8.11 -13.91
CA SER A 4 4.57 7.96 -15.18
C SER A 4 3.27 7.19 -14.99
N ASN A 5 3.24 6.22 -14.07
CA ASN A 5 2.06 5.40 -13.77
C ASN A 5 1.93 5.24 -12.25
N PRO A 6 1.23 6.16 -11.57
CA PRO A 6 1.05 6.10 -10.12
C PRO A 6 0.22 4.89 -9.67
N GLN A 7 -0.59 4.31 -10.56
CA GLN A 7 -1.41 3.11 -10.33
C GLN A 7 -0.69 1.80 -10.67
N TYR A 8 0.65 1.80 -10.73
CA TYR A 8 1.44 0.62 -11.09
C TYR A 8 1.33 -0.54 -10.07
N GLY A 9 0.97 -0.24 -8.82
CA GLY A 9 0.84 -1.26 -7.78
C GLY A 9 -0.38 -2.15 -7.94
N ILE A 10 -0.50 -3.12 -7.04
CA ILE A 10 -1.72 -3.89 -6.84
C ILE A 10 -2.60 -3.11 -5.86
N HIS A 11 -3.81 -2.75 -6.30
CA HIS A 11 -4.79 -2.10 -5.44
C HIS A 11 -5.25 -3.04 -4.32
N ILE A 12 -5.23 -2.55 -3.08
CA ILE A 12 -5.74 -3.28 -1.93
C ILE A 12 -7.19 -2.88 -1.70
N PRO A 13 -8.15 -3.83 -1.70
CA PRO A 13 -9.54 -3.51 -1.47
C PRO A 13 -9.73 -2.94 -0.06
N ARG A 14 -10.56 -1.91 0.07
CA ARG A 14 -10.77 -1.15 1.32
C ARG A 14 -11.15 -2.02 2.52
N LYS A 15 -11.82 -3.16 2.29
CA LYS A 15 -12.17 -4.16 3.32
C LYS A 15 -10.95 -4.87 3.94
N MET A 16 -9.83 -4.94 3.21
CA MET A 16 -8.58 -5.55 3.67
C MET A 16 -7.61 -4.53 4.27
N ILE A 17 -7.94 -3.23 4.24
CA ILE A 17 -7.07 -2.19 4.80
C ILE A 17 -7.16 -2.26 6.33
N PRO A 18 -6.02 -2.45 7.04
CA PRO A 18 -6.03 -2.45 8.50
C PRO A 18 -6.50 -1.09 9.03
N LYS A 19 -7.31 -1.10 10.09
CA LYS A 19 -7.87 0.12 10.70
C LYS A 19 -6.78 1.11 11.14
N GLU A 20 -5.62 0.60 11.56
CA GLU A 20 -4.48 1.43 11.92
C GLU A 20 -4.00 2.33 10.79
N TYR A 21 -4.01 1.85 9.54
CA TYR A 21 -3.59 2.65 8.38
C TYR A 21 -4.60 3.74 8.05
N VAL A 22 -5.89 3.46 8.22
CA VAL A 22 -6.95 4.46 8.06
C VAL A 22 -6.83 5.53 9.15
N ALA A 23 -6.62 5.12 10.41
CA ALA A 23 -6.52 6.05 11.53
C ALA A 23 -5.24 6.90 11.51
N LYS A 24 -4.08 6.32 11.14
CA LYS A 24 -2.79 7.03 11.13
C LYS A 24 -2.58 7.91 9.91
N TYR A 25 -3.07 7.48 8.74
CA TYR A 25 -2.72 8.12 7.46
C TYR A 25 -3.92 8.68 6.69
N ASP A 26 -5.14 8.49 7.19
CA ASP A 26 -6.39 8.80 6.48
C ASP A 26 -6.40 8.20 5.07
N ALA A 27 -5.81 7.01 4.94
CA ALA A 27 -5.59 6.35 3.66
C ALA A 27 -6.76 5.40 3.35
N ASN A 28 -7.69 5.87 2.50
CA ASN A 28 -8.82 5.05 2.05
C ASN A 28 -8.50 4.20 0.82
N ASN A 29 -7.39 4.48 0.13
CA ASN A 29 -6.92 3.74 -1.04
C ASN A 29 -5.45 3.33 -0.84
N LEU A 30 -5.20 2.04 -0.63
CA LEU A 30 -3.85 1.50 -0.50
C LEU A 30 -3.44 0.73 -1.74
N TRP A 31 -2.17 0.84 -2.07
CA TRP A 31 -1.51 0.12 -3.14
C TRP A 31 -0.31 -0.61 -2.56
N LYS A 32 -0.05 -1.82 -3.07
CA LYS A 32 1.17 -2.57 -2.77
C LYS A 32 2.01 -2.79 -4.01
N VAL A 33 3.31 -2.77 -3.85
CA VAL A 33 4.27 -3.24 -4.85
C VAL A 33 5.14 -4.30 -4.20
N ASN A 34 5.27 -5.45 -4.87
CA ASN A 34 6.24 -6.47 -4.49
C ASN A 34 7.60 -6.05 -5.01
N LEU A 35 8.56 -5.92 -4.12
CA LEU A 35 9.94 -5.58 -4.43
C LEU A 35 10.81 -6.84 -4.33
N SER A 36 11.99 -6.78 -4.94
CA SER A 36 13.01 -7.81 -4.81
C SER A 36 13.34 -8.09 -3.33
N GLY A 37 13.66 -9.34 -3.00
CA GLY A 37 14.00 -9.73 -1.62
C GLY A 37 12.79 -9.84 -0.67
N HIS A 38 11.61 -10.18 -1.19
CA HIS A 38 10.38 -10.40 -0.39
C HIS A 38 9.85 -9.15 0.33
N TRP A 39 10.31 -7.96 -0.07
CA TRP A 39 9.82 -6.70 0.44
C TRP A 39 8.50 -6.30 -0.23
N ARG A 40 7.66 -5.60 0.52
CA ARG A 40 6.37 -5.05 0.08
C ARG A 40 6.34 -3.59 0.46
N MET A 41 6.27 -2.74 -0.55
CA MET A 41 6.06 -1.32 -0.37
C MET A 41 4.57 -1.04 -0.40
N ILE A 42 4.07 -0.41 0.65
CA ILE A 42 2.68 0.03 0.78
C ILE A 42 2.68 1.54 0.60
N TYR A 43 1.82 2.04 -0.27
CA TYR A 43 1.67 3.46 -0.51
C TYR A 43 0.21 3.83 -0.76
N THR A 44 -0.11 5.10 -0.54
CA THR A 44 -1.40 5.68 -0.90
C THR A 44 -1.20 6.70 -2.01
N LEU A 45 -2.19 6.83 -2.88
CA LEU A 45 -2.24 7.90 -3.86
C LEU A 45 -3.12 9.01 -3.29
N LYS A 46 -2.59 10.23 -3.18
CA LYS A 46 -3.35 11.44 -2.87
C LYS A 46 -3.12 12.45 -3.98
N GLY A 47 -4.18 13.10 -4.44
CA GLY A 47 -4.07 14.04 -5.54
C GLY A 47 -5.36 14.22 -6.31
N SER A 48 -5.34 15.16 -7.24
CA SER A 48 -6.44 15.47 -8.16
C SER A 48 -6.15 14.89 -9.56
N LYS A 49 -7.07 15.09 -10.51
CA LYS A 49 -6.93 14.60 -11.90
C LYS A 49 -5.65 15.08 -12.61
N VAL A 50 -5.04 16.17 -12.15
CA VAL A 50 -3.87 16.81 -12.76
C VAL A 50 -2.56 16.39 -12.08
N ASP A 51 -2.56 16.21 -10.76
CA ASP A 51 -1.39 15.85 -9.97
C ASP A 51 -1.72 14.72 -9.01
N ILE A 52 -1.14 13.54 -9.27
CA ILE A 52 -1.25 12.36 -8.40
C ILE A 52 0.09 12.19 -7.67
N ILE A 53 0.04 12.28 -6.33
CA ILE A 53 1.20 12.12 -5.45
C ILE A 53 1.13 10.74 -4.79
N ALA A 54 2.19 9.96 -4.92
CA ALA A 54 2.34 8.69 -4.23
C ALA A 54 3.04 8.90 -2.88
N PHE A 55 2.33 8.64 -1.78
CA PHE A 55 2.87 8.67 -0.43
C PHE A 55 3.22 7.25 0.02
N VAL A 56 4.50 6.96 0.12
CA VAL A 56 4.99 5.69 0.69
C VAL A 56 4.71 5.70 2.19
N LEU A 57 3.89 4.76 2.65
CA LEU A 57 3.51 4.64 4.06
C LEU A 57 4.44 3.69 4.80
N ASP A 58 4.74 2.55 4.19
CA ASP A 58 5.49 1.48 4.84
C ASP A 58 6.26 0.64 3.83
N LEU A 59 7.41 0.14 4.27
CA LEU A 59 8.21 -0.84 3.56
C LEU A 59 8.46 -2.01 4.50
N VAL A 60 7.82 -3.15 4.22
CA VAL A 60 7.78 -4.28 5.15
C VAL A 60 8.11 -5.59 4.44
N ASP A 61 8.72 -6.54 5.14
CA ASP A 61 8.93 -7.89 4.62
C ASP A 61 7.60 -8.66 4.49
N HIS A 62 7.65 -9.83 3.85
CA HIS A 62 6.52 -10.74 3.75
C HIS A 62 5.83 -11.06 5.07
N ASN A 63 6.60 -11.44 6.09
CA ASN A 63 6.05 -11.90 7.35
C ASN A 63 5.34 -10.76 8.08
N LYS A 64 5.95 -9.57 8.10
CA LYS A 64 5.35 -8.39 8.72
C LYS A 64 4.10 -7.92 7.96
N TYR A 65 4.15 -7.92 6.62
CA TYR A 65 2.96 -7.66 5.80
C TYR A 65 1.83 -8.65 6.12
N SER A 66 2.11 -9.94 6.14
CA SER A 66 1.08 -10.96 6.41
C SER A 66 0.43 -10.77 7.76
N LYS A 67 1.21 -10.41 8.80
CA LYS A 67 0.68 -10.09 10.14
C LYS A 67 -0.19 -8.83 10.14
N LEU A 68 0.28 -7.73 9.53
CA LEU A 68 -0.45 -6.45 9.47
C LEU A 68 -1.81 -6.59 8.79
N PHE A 69 -1.87 -7.39 7.72
CA PHE A 69 -3.09 -7.62 6.95
C PHE A 69 -3.90 -8.83 7.42
N GLY A 70 -3.52 -9.48 8.53
CA GLY A 70 -4.25 -10.59 9.11
C GLY A 70 -4.31 -11.85 8.24
N TYR A 71 -3.37 -12.03 7.30
CA TYR A 71 -3.29 -13.25 6.50
C TYR A 71 -2.79 -14.40 7.37
N LYS A 72 -3.61 -15.46 7.49
CA LYS A 72 -3.19 -16.71 8.14
C LYS A 72 -2.18 -17.43 7.25
N LYS A 73 -1.08 -17.91 7.83
CA LYS A 73 -0.23 -18.90 7.15
C LYS A 73 -1.07 -20.17 7.01
N LYS A 74 -1.31 -20.59 5.77
CA LYS A 74 -1.87 -21.91 5.46
C LYS A 74 -0.80 -22.97 5.62
#